data_AF-A0A7Y0CVE9-F1
#
_entry.id   AF-A0A7Y0CVE9-F1
#
_cell.length_a   1.000
_cell.length_b   1.000
_cell.length_c   1.000
_cell.angle_alpha   90.00
_cell.angle_beta   90.00
_cell.angle_gamma   90.00
#
_symmetry.space_group_name_H-M   'P 1'
#
loop_
_entity.id
_entity.type
_entity.pdbx_description
1 polymer ?
#
loop_
_entity_poly.entity_id
_entity_poly.type
_entity_poly.pdbx_seq_one_letter_code
_entity_poly.pdbx_strand_id
1 'polypeptide(L)'
;MVSADARLGHFPSEVVGAARGLLHRHVRARYGKPAVRRGTQWPAGLVATDVSLPGPGGSTLRGWLCRPEENAVRSSGAVVLHGWGGSAADLAPIARPLLDAGVHT
;
A
#
# COMPACT_ATOMS: atom_id res chain seq x y z
N MET A 1 -35.52 14.03 -26.63
CA MET A 1 -36.22 13.18 -25.63
C MET A 1 -35.39 11.90 -25.51
N VAL A 2 -34.61 11.58 -24.48
CA VAL A 2 -34.46 12.00 -23.06
C VAL A 2 -32.96 12.13 -22.74
N SER A 3 -32.60 13.13 -21.94
CA SER A 3 -31.26 13.38 -21.41
C SER A 3 -30.96 12.43 -20.25
N ALA A 4 -29.87 11.67 -20.32
CA ALA A 4 -29.35 10.88 -19.19
C ALA A 4 -28.30 11.71 -18.43
N ASP A 5 -28.77 12.68 -17.66
CA ASP A 5 -27.96 13.42 -16.69
C ASP A 5 -27.75 12.53 -15.46
N ALA A 6 -26.74 11.65 -15.52
CA ALA A 6 -26.29 10.84 -14.40
C ALA A 6 -25.55 11.75 -13.40
N ARG A 7 -26.33 12.44 -12.57
CA ARG A 7 -25.81 13.17 -11.40
C ARG A 7 -25.25 12.16 -10.42
N LEU A 8 -23.96 11.85 -10.57
CA LEU A 8 -23.15 11.33 -9.47
C LEU A 8 -23.25 12.36 -8.35
N GLY A 9 -24.06 12.04 -7.33
CA GLY A 9 -24.33 12.93 -6.21
C GLY A 9 -23.02 13.42 -5.61
N HIS A 10 -22.79 14.72 -5.71
CA HIS A 10 -21.70 15.38 -4.99
C HIS A 10 -22.07 15.34 -3.50
N PHE A 11 -21.62 14.29 -2.80
CA PHE A 11 -21.79 14.22 -1.35
C PHE A 11 -20.92 15.30 -0.70
N PRO A 12 -21.47 16.09 0.24
CA PRO A 12 -20.67 17.04 1.00
C PRO A 12 -19.48 16.32 1.64
N SER A 13 -18.30 16.94 1.60
CA SER A 13 -17.07 16.40 2.21
C SER A 13 -17.24 16.04 3.69
N GLU A 14 -18.16 16.73 4.37
CA GLU A 14 -18.58 16.47 5.75
C GLU A 14 -19.26 15.11 5.92
N VAL A 15 -20.15 14.73 5.00
CA VAL A 15 -20.88 13.44 5.03
C VAL A 15 -19.90 12.29 4.77
N VAL A 16 -18.99 12.46 3.81
CA VAL A 16 -17.92 11.49 3.53
C VAL A 16 -16.97 11.36 4.73
N GLY A 17 -16.62 12.48 5.36
CA GLY A 17 -15.80 12.52 6.57
C GLY A 17 -16.44 11.80 7.75
N ALA A 18 -17.73 12.04 7.99
CA ALA A 18 -18.50 11.40 9.06
C ALA A 18 -18.63 9.88 8.86
N ALA A 19 -18.96 9.45 7.64
CA ALA A 19 -19.03 8.02 7.30
C ALA A 19 -17.69 7.31 7.50
N ARG A 20 -16.58 7.94 7.07
CA ARG A 20 -15.21 7.42 7.30
C ARG A 20 -14.88 7.33 8.79
N GLY A 21 -15.29 8.33 9.57
CA GLY A 21 -15.10 8.37 11.03
C GLY A 21 -15.83 7.23 11.73
N LEU A 22 -17.09 6.98 11.37
CA LEU A 22 -17.91 5.89 11.92
C LEU A 22 -17.34 4.51 11.55
N LEU A 23 -16.94 4.32 10.30
CA LEU A 23 -16.30 3.08 9.85
C LEU A 23 -15.00 2.81 10.61
N HIS A 24 -14.13 3.81 10.72
CA HIS A 24 -12.86 3.69 11.45
C HIS A 24 -13.08 3.36 12.93
N ARG A 25 -14.10 3.96 13.57
CA ARG A 25 -14.47 3.65 14.95
C ARG A 25 -14.99 2.21 15.09
N HIS A 26 -15.86 1.77 14.18
CA HIS A 26 -16.42 0.42 14.22
C HIS A 26 -15.33 -0.66 14.03
N VAL A 27 -14.44 -0.47 13.06
CA VAL A 27 -13.30 -1.38 12.82
C VAL A 27 -12.42 -1.48 14.06
N ARG A 28 -12.11 -0.34 14.71
CA ARG A 28 -11.32 -0.34 15.96
C ARG A 28 -12.05 -0.96 17.15
N ALA A 29 -13.36 -0.74 17.27
CA ALA A 29 -14.14 -1.32 18.36
C ALA A 29 -14.23 -2.85 18.22
N ARG A 30 -14.32 -3.35 16.99
CA ARG A 30 -14.46 -4.79 16.71
C ARG A 30 -13.14 -5.55 16.75
N TYR A 31 -12.05 -4.95 16.27
CA TYR A 31 -10.77 -5.64 16.06
C TYR A 31 -9.61 -5.08 16.92
N GLY A 32 -9.88 -4.08 17.76
CA GLY A 32 -8.87 -3.41 18.57
C GLY A 32 -7.98 -2.47 17.75
N LYS A 33 -6.83 -2.08 18.32
CA LYS A 33 -5.77 -1.34 17.64
C LYS A 33 -4.60 -2.30 17.43
N PRO A 34 -4.21 -2.62 16.20
CA PRO A 34 -3.08 -3.51 15.98
C PRO A 34 -1.79 -2.84 16.47
N ALA A 35 -0.87 -3.66 16.96
CA ALA A 35 0.48 -3.21 17.25
C ALA A 35 1.08 -2.64 15.96
N VAL A 36 1.60 -1.40 16.03
CA VAL A 36 2.26 -0.78 14.89
C VAL A 36 3.71 -1.25 14.91
N ARG A 37 4.07 -2.15 14.00
CA ARG A 37 5.47 -2.50 13.79
C ARG A 37 6.11 -1.38 12.96
N ARG A 38 7.18 -0.81 13.47
CA ARG A 38 8.02 0.14 12.72
C ARG A 38 9.31 -0.60 12.41
N GLY A 39 9.46 -1.01 11.17
CA GLY A 39 10.67 -1.68 10.69
C GLY A 39 11.18 -0.98 9.45
N THR A 40 12.45 -0.57 9.49
CA THR A 40 13.25 -0.20 8.32
C THR A 40 14.33 -1.24 8.05
N GLN A 41 14.18 -2.44 8.63
CA GLN A 41 15.17 -3.50 8.46
C GLN A 41 15.31 -3.82 6.98
N TRP A 42 16.51 -3.60 6.46
CA TRP A 42 16.81 -3.80 5.06
C TRP A 42 16.54 -5.26 4.65
N PRO A 43 15.92 -5.50 3.48
CA PRO A 43 15.76 -6.85 2.95
C PRO A 43 17.14 -7.43 2.63
N ALA A 44 17.64 -8.29 3.52
CA ALA A 44 18.98 -8.87 3.40
C ALA A 44 19.10 -9.74 2.14
N GLY A 45 20.23 -9.64 1.45
CA GLY A 45 20.51 -10.45 0.26
C GLY A 45 19.77 -10.04 -1.01
N LEU A 46 19.14 -8.86 -1.04
CA LEU A 46 18.44 -8.30 -2.20
C LEU A 46 19.02 -6.96 -2.63
N VAL A 47 19.07 -6.73 -3.95
CA VAL A 47 19.29 -5.40 -4.53
C VAL A 47 17.99 -4.61 -4.41
N ALA A 48 17.89 -3.81 -3.36
CA ALA A 48 16.72 -3.03 -3.01
C ALA A 48 17.02 -1.52 -3.01
N THR A 49 16.04 -0.70 -3.37
CA THR A 49 16.08 0.76 -3.25
C THR A 49 14.99 1.21 -2.29
N ASP A 50 15.31 2.03 -1.28
CA ASP A 50 14.27 2.68 -0.43
C ASP A 50 13.46 3.64 -1.30
N VAL A 51 12.14 3.48 -1.28
CA VAL A 51 11.20 4.32 -2.02
C VAL A 51 10.26 5.03 -1.07
N SER A 52 10.02 6.30 -1.35
CA SER A 52 9.12 7.17 -0.60
C SER A 52 8.21 7.90 -1.56
N LEU A 53 6.90 7.69 -1.41
CA LEU A 53 5.87 8.27 -2.28
C LEU A 53 4.95 9.18 -1.46
N PRO A 54 4.67 10.41 -1.93
CA PRO A 54 3.71 11.29 -1.26
C PRO A 54 2.30 10.71 -1.38
N GLY A 55 1.57 10.73 -0.27
CA GLY A 55 0.19 10.26 -0.16
C GLY A 55 -0.78 11.40 0.17
N PRO A 56 -2.09 11.11 0.14
CA PRO A 56 -3.12 12.09 0.48
C PRO A 56 -2.94 12.67 1.89
N GLY A 57 -3.28 13.95 2.04
CA GLY A 57 -3.26 14.63 3.35
C GLY A 57 -1.88 14.74 4.00
N GLY A 58 -0.81 14.80 3.18
CA GLY A 58 0.57 14.88 3.67
C GLY A 58 1.14 13.56 4.21
N SER A 59 0.45 12.44 3.98
CA SER A 59 0.97 11.12 4.33
C SER A 59 2.11 10.71 3.40
N THR A 60 2.88 9.69 3.78
CA THR A 60 3.98 9.14 2.98
C THR A 60 3.90 7.63 2.99
N LEU A 61 3.91 7.03 1.80
CA LEU A 61 4.06 5.59 1.62
C LEU A 61 5.56 5.27 1.49
N ARG A 62 6.06 4.39 2.35
CA ARG A 62 7.46 3.93 2.35
C ARG A 62 7.52 2.45 2.03
N GLY A 63 8.54 2.05 1.29
CA GLY A 63 8.80 0.65 0.96
C GLY A 63 10.16 0.45 0.32
N TRP A 64 10.33 -0.70 -0.31
CA TRP A 64 11.49 -0.99 -1.14
C TRP A 64 11.08 -1.36 -2.55
N LEU A 65 11.92 -1.01 -3.50
CA LEU A 65 11.88 -1.50 -4.86
C LEU A 65 13.03 -2.49 -5.06
N CYS A 66 12.68 -3.75 -5.22
CA CYS A 66 13.57 -4.88 -5.44
C CYS A 66 13.61 -5.21 -6.93
N ARG A 67 14.82 -5.31 -7.49
CA ARG A 67 15.04 -5.65 -8.90
C ARG A 67 15.96 -6.87 -9.00
N PRO A 68 15.77 -7.73 -10.02
CA PRO A 68 16.76 -8.74 -10.36
C PRO A 68 18.07 -8.04 -10.78
N GLU A 69 19.20 -8.70 -10.56
CA GLU A 69 20.53 -8.13 -10.83
C GLU A 69 20.78 -7.85 -12.33
N GLU A 70 20.13 -8.61 -13.21
CA GLU A 70 20.13 -8.33 -14.64
C GLU A 70 18.98 -7.40 -15.02
N ASN A 71 19.31 -6.35 -15.77
CA ASN A 71 18.36 -5.41 -16.37
C ASN A 71 17.49 -6.11 -17.42
N ALA A 72 16.51 -6.88 -16.95
CA ALA A 72 15.49 -7.48 -17.81
C ALA A 72 14.69 -6.35 -18.47
N VAL A 73 14.80 -6.27 -19.79
CA VAL A 73 14.34 -5.12 -20.58
C VAL A 73 12.81 -4.92 -20.48
N ARG A 74 12.03 -5.93 -20.06
CA ARG A 74 10.60 -5.83 -19.69
C ARG A 74 10.17 -6.93 -18.70
N SER A 75 10.29 -6.64 -17.41
CA SER A 75 9.67 -7.33 -16.27
C SER A 75 8.15 -7.22 -16.10
N SER A 76 7.45 -8.25 -15.65
CA SER A 76 6.21 -8.03 -14.88
C SER A 76 6.55 -7.41 -13.52
N GLY A 77 5.68 -6.55 -12.99
CA GLY A 77 5.84 -5.91 -11.69
C GLY A 77 4.66 -6.21 -10.76
N ALA A 78 4.94 -6.34 -9.47
CA ALA A 78 3.98 -6.47 -8.40
C ALA A 78 4.13 -5.31 -7.41
N VAL A 79 3.02 -4.94 -6.77
CA VAL A 79 3.05 -4.07 -5.59
C VAL A 79 2.52 -4.90 -4.43
N VAL A 80 3.35 -5.10 -3.42
CA VAL A 80 2.98 -5.87 -2.23
C VAL A 80 2.71 -4.92 -1.08
N LEU A 81 1.55 -5.10 -0.45
CA LEU A 81 1.07 -4.24 0.63
C LEU A 81 0.89 -5.05 1.90
N HIS A 82 1.33 -4.48 3.02
CA HIS A 82 1.13 -5.11 4.31
C HIS A 82 -0.29 -4.88 4.82
N GLY A 83 -0.75 -5.79 5.67
CA GLY A 83 -2.02 -5.63 6.38
C GLY A 83 -1.96 -4.52 7.43
N TRP A 84 -3.10 -4.30 8.09
CA TRP A 84 -3.24 -3.28 9.12
C TRP A 84 -2.26 -3.49 10.29
N GLY A 85 -1.47 -2.47 10.62
CA GLY A 85 -0.46 -2.49 11.69
C GLY A 85 0.91 -3.06 11.29
N GLY A 86 1.02 -3.62 10.08
CA GLY A 86 2.30 -4.07 9.52
C GLY A 86 3.18 -2.94 9.00
N SER A 87 4.31 -3.35 8.43
CA SER A 87 5.33 -2.51 7.81
C SER A 87 5.87 -3.17 6.54
N ALA A 88 6.59 -2.40 5.71
CA ALA A 88 7.29 -2.96 4.55
C ALA A 88 8.27 -4.09 4.94
N ALA A 89 8.89 -4.02 6.13
CA ALA A 89 9.81 -5.04 6.64
C ALA A 89 9.16 -6.41 6.79
N ASP A 90 7.87 -6.47 7.13
CA ASP A 90 7.13 -7.72 7.27
C ASP A 90 6.95 -8.43 5.92
N LEU A 91 7.13 -7.71 4.81
CA LEU A 91 7.04 -8.24 3.45
C LEU A 91 8.38 -8.67 2.87
N ALA A 92 9.52 -8.35 3.50
CA ALA A 92 10.84 -8.70 2.95
C ALA A 92 10.98 -10.18 2.52
N PRO A 93 10.42 -11.17 3.26
CA PRO A 93 10.50 -12.57 2.85
C PRO A 93 9.79 -12.92 1.51
N ILE A 94 8.84 -12.11 1.04
CA ILE A 94 8.12 -12.38 -0.22
C ILE A 94 8.89 -11.91 -1.45
N ALA A 95 9.87 -11.02 -1.27
CA ALA A 95 10.54 -10.37 -2.39
C ALA A 95 11.41 -11.36 -3.20
N ARG A 96 12.11 -12.29 -2.55
CA ARG A 96 12.93 -13.29 -3.25
C ARG A 96 12.09 -14.25 -4.11
N PRO A 97 11.01 -14.88 -3.60
CA PRO A 97 10.12 -15.68 -4.45
C PRO A 97 9.55 -14.93 -5.66
N LEU A 98 9.22 -13.64 -5.52
CA LEU A 98 8.72 -12.83 -6.64
C LEU A 98 9.82 -12.59 -7.68
N LEU A 99 11.03 -12.26 -7.24
CA LEU A 99 12.17 -12.08 -8.13
C LEU A 99 12.55 -13.38 -8.85
N ASP A 100 12.52 -14.52 -8.17
CA ASP A 100 12.79 -15.84 -8.75
C ASP A 100 11.72 -16.21 -9.81
N ALA A 101 10.49 -15.71 -9.66
CA ALA A 101 9.43 -15.81 -10.66
C ALA A 101 9.55 -14.78 -11.80
N GLY A 102 10.61 -13.96 -11.81
CA GLY A 102 10.81 -12.91 -12.82
C GLY A 102 9.93 -11.67 -12.60
N VAL A 103 9.39 -11.47 -11.40
CA VAL A 103 8.51 -10.36 -11.04
C VAL A 103 9.28 -9.32 -10.21
N HIS A 104 9.34 -8.08 -10.68
CA HIS A 104 9.82 -6.95 -9.89
C HIS A 104 8.84 -6.61 -8.77
N THR A 105 9.30 -6.14 -7.61
CA THR A 105 8.42 -5.83 -6.48
C THR A 105 8.89 -4.71 -5.60
#